data_AF-A0AAV9GRB6-F1
#
_entry.id   AF-A0AAV9GRB6-F1
#
_cell.length_a   1.000
_cell.length_b   1.000
_cell.length_c   1.000
_cell.angle_alpha   90.00
_cell.angle_beta   90.00
_cell.angle_gamma   90.00
#
_symmetry.space_group_name_H-M   'P 1'
#
loop_
_entity.id
_entity.type
_entity.pdbx_description
1 polymer ?
#
loop_
_entity_poly.entity_id
_entity_poly.type
_entity_poly.pdbx_seq_one_letter_code
_entity_poly.pdbx_strand_id
1 'polypeptide(L)'
;ISYVKQHLARRHTPDFYCHRCFQVFSNEQAYDSHVLEAVCTRGLSAKLEGITQHQSRQLSRRSGGSVEEQWLAMWKIVFPDDSVPTSIYIDSDQSEDFCLLREFSQERGVEILREEL
;
A
#
# COMPACT_ATOMS: atom_id res chain seq x y z
N ILE A 1 15.25 -6.16 0.64
CA ILE A 1 14.30 -5.01 0.68
C ILE A 1 14.52 -4.01 -0.47
N SER A 2 15.77 -3.75 -0.89
CA SER A 2 16.08 -2.84 -2.01
C SER A 2 15.29 -3.13 -3.30
N TYR A 3 15.16 -4.40 -3.69
CA TYR A 3 14.35 -4.80 -4.86
C TYR A 3 12.87 -4.44 -4.73
N VAL A 4 12.28 -4.64 -3.55
CA VAL A 4 10.88 -4.27 -3.28
C VAL A 4 10.69 -2.76 -3.41
N LYS A 5 11.58 -1.96 -2.80
CA LYS A 5 11.57 -0.50 -2.92
C LYS A 5 11.67 -0.05 -4.38
N GLN A 6 12.55 -0.68 -5.16
CA GLN A 6 12.69 -0.39 -6.60
C GLN A 6 11.42 -0.76 -7.39
N HIS A 7 10.81 -1.90 -7.08
CA HIS A 7 9.57 -2.34 -7.73
C HIS A 7 8.42 -1.37 -7.44
N LEU A 8 8.22 -1.00 -6.17
CA LEU A 8 7.21 -0.02 -5.75
C LEU A 8 7.39 1.32 -6.48
N ALA A 9 8.63 1.81 -6.56
CA ALA A 9 8.93 3.06 -7.26
C ALA A 9 8.60 3.00 -8.76
N ARG A 10 8.85 1.87 -9.44
CA ARG A 10 8.70 1.74 -10.90
C ARG A 10 7.31 1.29 -11.36
N ARG A 11 6.60 0.55 -10.53
CA ARG A 11 5.34 -0.11 -10.91
C ARG A 11 4.14 0.40 -10.15
N HIS A 12 4.35 0.99 -8.99
CA HIS A 12 3.28 1.44 -8.10
C HIS A 12 3.36 2.91 -7.76
N THR A 13 4.20 3.71 -8.42
CA THR A 13 4.23 5.17 -8.24
C THR A 13 3.83 5.83 -9.56
N PRO A 14 2.53 6.15 -9.77
CA PRO A 14 2.10 6.83 -10.98
C PRO A 14 2.77 8.21 -11.11
N ASP A 15 3.20 8.55 -12.33
CA ASP A 15 3.83 9.84 -12.62
C ASP A 15 2.81 10.99 -12.60
N PHE A 16 1.63 10.76 -13.18
CA PHE A 16 0.59 11.76 -13.34
C PHE A 16 -0.69 11.33 -12.62
N TYR A 17 -0.95 11.89 -11.44
CA TYR A 17 -2.21 11.67 -10.73
C TYR A 17 -2.61 12.91 -9.93
N CYS A 18 -3.92 13.15 -9.85
CA CYS A 18 -4.44 14.29 -9.10
C CYS A 18 -4.40 14.04 -7.59
N HIS A 19 -3.79 14.92 -6.81
CA HIS A 19 -3.76 14.81 -5.34
C HIS A 19 -5.13 15.02 -4.67
N ARG A 20 -6.13 15.55 -5.39
CA ARG A 20 -7.49 15.78 -4.88
C ARG A 20 -8.36 14.55 -5.03
N CYS A 21 -8.48 14.04 -6.26
CA CYS A 21 -9.40 12.93 -6.57
C CYS A 21 -8.69 11.58 -6.80
N PHE A 22 -7.36 11.55 -6.83
CA PHE A 22 -6.53 10.38 -7.14
C PHE A 22 -6.74 9.74 -8.51
N GLN A 23 -7.37 10.46 -9.43
CA GLN A 23 -7.40 10.03 -10.83
C GLN A 23 -5.98 9.99 -11.39
N VAL A 24 -5.64 8.87 -12.03
CA VAL A 24 -4.35 8.65 -12.72
C VAL A 24 -4.53 8.96 -14.20
N PHE A 25 -3.52 9.59 -14.80
CA PHE A 25 -3.50 10.01 -16.19
C PHE A 25 -2.37 9.33 -16.94
N SER A 26 -2.59 9.04 -18.22
CA SER A 26 -1.59 8.40 -19.08
C SER A 26 -0.50 9.36 -19.58
N ASN A 27 -0.74 10.68 -19.48
CA ASN A 27 0.18 11.70 -19.97
C ASN A 27 0.01 13.02 -19.21
N GLU A 28 1.04 13.85 -19.30
CA GLU A 28 1.17 15.16 -18.63
C GLU A 28 0.08 16.15 -19.08
N GLN A 29 -0.22 16.23 -20.37
CA GLN A 29 -1.21 17.17 -20.90
C GLN A 29 -2.62 16.94 -20.32
N ALA A 30 -3.05 15.67 -20.21
CA ALA A 30 -4.34 15.32 -19.62
C ALA A 30 -4.39 15.64 -18.12
N TYR A 31 -3.28 15.42 -17.42
CA TYR A 31 -3.15 15.77 -16.02
C TYR A 31 -3.19 17.29 -15.81
N ASP A 32 -2.43 18.06 -16.59
CA ASP A 32 -2.39 19.51 -16.48
C ASP A 32 -3.76 20.14 -16.76
N SER A 33 -4.44 19.69 -17.82
CA SER A 33 -5.81 20.16 -18.12
C SER A 33 -6.74 19.93 -16.94
N HIS A 34 -6.70 18.73 -16.34
CA HIS A 34 -7.53 18.39 -15.19
C HIS A 34 -7.21 19.25 -13.97
N VAL A 35 -5.93 19.48 -13.67
CA VAL A 35 -5.50 20.30 -12.52
C VAL A 35 -5.88 21.77 -12.73
N LEU A 36 -5.74 22.29 -13.95
CA LEU A 36 -6.08 23.68 -14.31
C LEU A 36 -7.59 23.94 -14.22
N GLU A 37 -8.42 23.01 -14.70
CA GLU A 37 -9.88 23.12 -14.56
C GLU A 37 -10.31 23.13 -13.10
N ALA A 38 -9.60 22.40 -12.24
CA ALA A 38 -9.78 22.38 -10.79
C ALA A 38 -11.21 22.01 -10.31
N VAL A 39 -12.02 21.38 -11.16
CA VAL A 39 -13.43 21.04 -10.89
C VAL A 39 -13.62 19.70 -10.17
N CYS A 40 -12.57 18.89 -10.00
CA CYS A 40 -12.70 17.55 -9.43
C CYS A 40 -12.97 17.54 -7.92
N THR A 41 -13.68 16.51 -7.44
CA THR A 41 -13.95 16.29 -6.02
C THR A 41 -13.38 14.96 -5.55
N ARG A 42 -13.01 14.88 -4.28
CA ARG A 42 -12.54 13.64 -3.67
C ARG A 42 -13.74 12.76 -3.35
N GLY A 43 -13.87 11.63 -4.03
CA GLY A 43 -14.86 10.63 -3.66
C GLY A 43 -14.57 10.02 -2.27
N LEU A 44 -15.60 9.55 -1.57
CA LEU A 44 -15.45 8.90 -0.26
C LEU A 44 -14.51 7.69 -0.32
N SER A 45 -14.54 6.94 -1.42
CA SER A 45 -13.69 5.77 -1.65
C SER A 45 -12.43 6.08 -2.46
N ALA A 46 -12.13 7.36 -2.70
CA ALA A 46 -10.97 7.73 -3.50
C ALA A 46 -9.67 7.37 -2.75
N LYS A 47 -9.00 6.34 -3.24
CA LYS A 47 -7.64 5.94 -2.86
C LYS A 47 -6.80 5.88 -4.13
N LEU A 48 -5.52 6.23 -4.01
CA LEU A 48 -4.58 6.05 -5.10
C LEU A 48 -4.30 4.56 -5.26
N GLU A 49 -4.39 4.05 -6.49
CA GLU A 49 -3.92 2.71 -6.81
C GLU A 49 -2.38 2.73 -6.86
N GLY A 50 -1.76 2.25 -5.78
CA GLY A 50 -0.31 2.29 -5.57
C GLY A 50 0.10 3.24 -4.43
N ILE A 51 1.29 3.81 -4.54
CA ILE A 51 1.89 4.72 -3.56
C ILE A 51 2.07 6.12 -4.14
N THR A 52 1.94 7.11 -3.27
CA THR A 52 2.19 8.52 -3.61
C THR A 52 3.67 8.76 -3.88
N GLN A 53 3.95 9.84 -4.63
CA GLN A 53 5.31 10.36 -4.82
C GLN A 53 6.00 10.67 -3.49
N HIS A 54 5.23 11.10 -2.47
CA HIS A 54 5.75 11.31 -1.12
C HIS A 54 6.21 10.00 -0.47
N GLN A 55 5.38 8.96 -0.48
CA GLN A 55 5.74 7.63 0.02
C GLN A 55 6.95 7.07 -0.72
N SER A 56 6.99 7.20 -2.05
CA SER A 56 8.14 6.76 -2.87
C SER A 56 9.45 7.45 -2.46
N ARG A 57 9.40 8.78 -2.20
CA ARG A 57 10.55 9.53 -1.67
C ARG A 57 10.94 9.14 -0.24
N GLN A 58 9.99 8.73 0.59
CA GLN A 58 10.31 8.18 1.91
C GLN A 58 11.00 6.82 1.79
N LEU A 59 10.51 5.95 0.90
CA LEU A 59 11.08 4.63 0.65
C LEU A 59 12.50 4.67 0.09
N SER A 60 12.83 5.68 -0.72
CA SER A 60 14.17 5.84 -1.31
C SER A 60 15.26 6.13 -0.27
N ARG A 61 14.88 6.60 0.93
CA ARG A 61 15.82 6.82 2.03
C ARG A 61 16.37 5.49 2.52
N ARG A 62 17.67 5.49 2.85
CA ARG A 62 18.31 4.33 3.49
C ARG A 62 17.73 4.17 4.89
N SER A 63 17.22 2.97 5.16
CA SER A 63 16.78 2.53 6.48
C SER A 63 17.93 1.77 7.13
N GLY A 64 18.32 2.15 8.34
CA GLY A 64 19.27 1.39 9.15
C GLY A 64 18.60 0.21 9.87
N GLY A 65 19.40 -0.58 10.58
CA GLY A 65 18.91 -1.71 11.38
C GLY A 65 18.88 -3.05 10.64
N SER A 66 18.30 -4.03 11.31
CA SER A 66 18.02 -5.39 10.84
C SER A 66 17.10 -5.41 9.61
N VAL A 67 17.02 -6.56 8.95
CA VAL A 67 16.12 -6.74 7.79
C VAL A 67 14.66 -6.56 8.23
N GLU A 68 14.32 -7.07 9.40
CA GLU A 68 13.02 -6.97 10.04
C GLU A 68 12.62 -5.50 10.25
N GLU A 69 13.50 -4.71 10.88
CA GLU A 69 13.26 -3.28 11.12
C GLU A 69 13.09 -2.50 9.81
N GLN A 70 13.92 -2.81 8.81
CA GLN A 70 13.82 -2.18 7.49
C GLN A 70 12.52 -2.56 6.78
N TRP A 71 12.04 -3.80 6.94
CA TRP A 71 10.80 -4.27 6.35
C TRP A 71 9.60 -3.60 7.02
N LEU A 72 9.58 -3.55 8.34
CA LEU A 72 8.55 -2.87 9.13
C LEU A 72 8.49 -1.38 8.83
N ALA A 73 9.63 -0.73 8.65
CA ALA A 73 9.68 0.67 8.24
C ALA A 73 9.07 0.88 6.85
N MET A 74 9.32 -0.03 5.91
CA MET A 74 8.69 -0.01 4.59
C MET A 74 7.17 -0.24 4.68
N TRP A 75 6.72 -1.23 5.47
CA TRP A 75 5.31 -1.54 5.68
C TRP A 75 4.51 -0.30 6.10
N LYS A 76 4.96 0.39 7.16
CA LYS A 76 4.30 1.58 7.69
C LYS A 76 4.22 2.74 6.70
N ILE A 77 5.11 2.79 5.71
CA ILE A 77 5.06 3.80 4.64
C ILE A 77 4.02 3.40 3.59
N VAL A 78 3.96 2.13 3.20
CA VAL A 78 3.06 1.64 2.15
C VAL A 78 1.62 1.54 2.66
N PHE A 79 1.44 1.07 3.89
CA PHE A 79 0.15 0.81 4.54
C PHE A 79 0.05 1.60 5.85
N PRO A 80 -0.13 2.94 5.80
CA PRO A 80 -0.13 3.77 6.99
C PRO A 80 -1.36 3.56 7.89
N ASP A 81 -2.46 3.09 7.30
CA ASP A 81 -3.74 2.89 7.98
C ASP A 81 -3.95 1.45 8.47
N ASP A 82 -3.08 0.51 8.07
CA ASP A 82 -3.22 -0.91 8.40
C ASP A 82 -2.33 -1.29 9.59
N SER A 83 -2.79 -2.26 10.38
CA SER A 83 -1.97 -2.86 11.42
C SER A 83 -0.76 -3.58 10.84
N VAL A 84 0.34 -3.59 11.60
CA VAL A 84 1.51 -4.39 11.26
C VAL A 84 1.14 -5.87 11.38
N PRO A 85 1.52 -6.73 10.42
CA PRO A 85 1.20 -8.15 10.50
C PRO A 85 1.96 -8.83 11.64
N THR A 86 1.37 -9.91 12.17
CA THR A 86 1.92 -10.69 13.29
C THR A 86 3.26 -11.35 12.93
N SER A 87 3.47 -11.65 11.65
CA SER A 87 4.74 -12.15 11.10
C SER A 87 5.09 -11.38 9.84
N ILE A 88 6.38 -11.11 9.64
CA ILE A 88 6.91 -10.54 8.39
C ILE A 88 7.40 -11.62 7.42
N TYR A 89 7.39 -12.87 7.86
CA TYR A 89 7.85 -14.04 7.13
C TYR A 89 6.64 -14.90 6.76
N ILE A 90 6.63 -15.34 5.50
CA ILE A 90 5.73 -16.39 5.05
C ILE A 90 6.38 -17.72 5.45
N ASP A 91 5.65 -18.54 6.20
CA ASP A 91 6.11 -19.87 6.60
C ASP A 91 6.25 -20.74 5.34
N SER A 92 7.50 -20.99 4.92
CA SER A 92 7.79 -21.66 3.65
C SER A 92 7.41 -23.15 3.62
N ASP A 93 7.05 -23.71 4.77
CA ASP A 93 6.58 -25.10 4.93
C ASP A 93 5.06 -25.22 4.76
N GLN A 94 4.33 -24.11 4.75
CA GLN A 94 2.89 -24.04 4.62
C GLN A 94 2.50 -23.50 3.23
N SER A 95 1.37 -23.95 2.71
CA SER A 95 0.82 -23.37 1.50
C SER A 95 0.40 -21.92 1.75
N GLU A 96 0.49 -21.08 0.73
CA GLU A 96 0.04 -19.68 0.78
C GLU A 96 -1.42 -19.57 1.25
N ASP A 97 -2.30 -20.44 0.73
CA ASP A 97 -3.70 -20.52 1.13
C ASP A 97 -3.88 -20.79 2.63
N PHE A 98 -3.04 -21.63 3.23
CA PHE A 98 -3.12 -21.93 4.66
C PHE A 98 -2.68 -20.73 5.51
N CYS A 99 -1.61 -20.04 5.10
CA CYS A 99 -1.16 -18.82 5.75
C CYS A 99 -2.26 -17.74 5.73
N LEU A 100 -2.89 -17.52 4.57
CA LEU A 100 -3.99 -16.57 4.40
C LEU A 100 -5.22 -16.94 5.25
N LEU A 101 -5.62 -18.21 5.26
CA LEU A 101 -6.74 -18.68 6.09
C LEU A 101 -6.47 -18.49 7.58
N ARG A 102 -5.24 -18.78 8.03
CA ARG A 102 -4.80 -18.60 9.41
C ARG A 102 -4.86 -17.13 9.83
N GLU A 103 -4.34 -16.22 9.01
CA GLU A 103 -4.39 -14.77 9.26
C GLU A 103 -5.84 -14.27 9.33
N PHE A 104 -6.67 -14.62 8.34
CA PHE A 104 -8.09 -14.28 8.34
C PHE A 104 -8.82 -14.77 9.60
N SER A 105 -8.55 -16.01 10.01
CA SER A 105 -9.14 -16.60 11.21
C SER A 105 -8.70 -15.88 12.49
N GLN A 106 -7.45 -15.41 12.55
CA GLN A 106 -6.93 -14.66 13.71
C GLN A 106 -7.56 -13.27 13.81
N GLU A 107 -7.72 -12.57 12.68
CA GLU A 107 -8.27 -11.22 12.66
C GLU A 107 -9.79 -11.19 12.85
N ARG A 108 -10.51 -12.13 12.22
CA ARG A 108 -11.97 -12.08 12.10
C ARG A 108 -12.71 -13.30 12.64
N GLY A 109 -12.00 -14.36 13.03
CA GLY A 109 -12.64 -15.61 13.44
C GLY A 109 -13.59 -15.46 14.63
N VAL A 110 -13.26 -14.58 15.59
CA VAL A 110 -14.12 -14.34 16.76
C VAL A 110 -15.41 -13.61 16.40
N GLU A 111 -15.38 -12.71 15.41
CA GLU A 111 -16.58 -12.00 14.95
C GLU A 111 -17.50 -12.95 14.17
N ILE A 112 -16.94 -13.77 13.27
CA ILE A 112 -17.69 -14.75 12.48
C ILE A 112 -18.40 -15.77 13.39
N LEU A 113 -17.69 -16.28 14.40
CA LEU A 113 -18.27 -17.22 15.37
C LEU A 113 -19.41 -16.61 16.21
N ARG A 114 -19.49 -15.28 16.30
CA ARG A 114 -20.56 -14.57 17.02
C ARG A 114 -21.76 -14.25 16.14
N GLU A 115 -21.60 -14.21 14.82
CA GLU A 115 -22.72 -14.00 13.88
C GLU A 115 -23.56 -15.26 13.65
N GLU A 116 -23.01 -16.44 13.98
CA GLU A 116 -23.66 -17.76 13.84
C GLU A 116 -24.31 -18.28 15.16
N LEU A 117 -24.46 -17.40 16.18
CA LEU A 117 -25.10 -17.66 17.48
C LEU A 117 -26.31 -16.74 17.68
#